data_AF-A0A976DQ00-F1
#
_entry.id   AF-A0A976DQ00-F1
#
_cell.length_a   1.000
_cell.length_b   1.000
_cell.length_c   1.000
_cell.angle_alpha   90.00
_cell.angle_beta   90.00
_cell.angle_gamma   90.00
#
_symmetry.space_group_name_H-M   'P 1'
#
loop_
_entity.id
_entity.type
_entity.pdbx_description
1 polymer ?
#
loop_
_entity_poly.entity_id
_entity_poly.type
_entity_poly.pdbx_seq_one_letter_code
_entity_poly.pdbx_strand_id
1 'polypeptide(L)'
;MKPSIKLLQERDFGQKVNVTFEFVIQNLKPLMVALLCIAGPAALVAGIFNGIYQSNMFSTLGQNNAGGALSAIAGLNNVFTIPYFLFIVFLLASSVVASLTVYSYILIYEEQGGNTPAIAPAQIWERVQGNLFKYLGFTIALLFLLVVAALFLIIPAIYLGVVFSLIYIVGLRENLGFGDSMRRCFYLITDKWWSTFGLVVVISIIQSIIGYVFQIPTGIFALLKAFQVLDAGSTVVGAIAGVIGTVGQVLSSCLLNTAVVFQYYNLVERREGSGIVGAIDAIGTAETPKIARREEDF
;
A
#
# COMPACT_ATOMS: atom_id res chain seq x y z
N MET A 1 19.25 16.58 13.65
CA MET A 1 19.04 15.31 12.90
C MET A 1 18.03 14.50 13.68
N LYS A 2 16.94 14.02 13.05
CA LYS A 2 15.97 13.15 13.74
C LYS A 2 16.61 11.77 13.90
N PRO A 3 16.37 11.05 15.03
CA PRO A 3 16.95 9.74 15.27
C PRO A 3 16.53 8.74 14.18
N SER A 4 17.44 7.85 13.80
CA SER A 4 17.14 6.78 12.84
C SER A 4 16.17 5.77 13.45
N ILE A 5 15.20 5.32 12.66
CA ILE A 5 14.17 4.37 13.12
C ILE A 5 14.72 2.96 12.95
N LYS A 6 14.97 2.26 14.07
CA LYS A 6 15.39 0.84 14.05
C LYS A 6 14.27 -0.03 13.50
N LEU A 7 14.43 -0.71 12.37
CA LEU A 7 13.33 -1.48 11.79
C LEU A 7 13.04 -2.78 12.55
N LEU A 8 14.07 -3.61 12.81
CA LEU A 8 13.99 -4.84 13.60
C LEU A 8 13.88 -4.52 15.10
N GLN A 9 12.65 -4.51 15.59
CA GLN A 9 12.36 -4.30 17.01
C GLN A 9 10.98 -4.91 17.33
N GLU A 10 10.88 -5.60 18.46
CA GLU A 10 9.61 -6.03 19.00
C GLU A 10 8.80 -4.81 19.46
N ARG A 11 7.56 -4.72 19.02
CA ARG A 11 6.68 -3.58 19.27
C ARG A 11 5.29 -3.99 19.72
N ASP A 12 4.79 -3.21 20.66
CA ASP A 12 3.41 -3.25 21.11
C ASP A 12 2.49 -2.67 20.04
N PHE A 13 1.19 -2.90 20.17
CA PHE A 13 0.20 -2.37 19.22
C PHE A 13 0.33 -0.86 19.00
N GLY A 14 0.32 -0.07 20.09
CA GLY A 14 0.43 1.38 20.01
C GLY A 14 1.77 1.86 19.43
N GLN A 15 2.86 1.16 19.73
CA GLN A 15 4.19 1.48 19.20
C GLN A 15 4.26 1.24 17.68
N LYS A 16 3.61 0.18 17.16
CA LYS A 16 3.53 -0.06 15.71
C LYS A 16 2.76 1.05 14.98
N VAL A 17 1.67 1.53 15.58
CA VAL A 17 0.93 2.67 15.03
C VAL A 17 1.80 3.92 15.06
N ASN A 18 2.42 4.24 16.20
CA ASN A 18 3.25 5.42 16.35
C ASN A 18 4.44 5.45 15.39
N VAL A 19 5.20 4.35 15.28
CA VAL A 19 6.37 4.28 14.38
C VAL A 19 5.96 4.38 12.90
N THR A 20 4.76 3.90 12.54
CA THR A 20 4.23 4.06 11.18
C THR A 20 4.05 5.54 10.85
N PHE A 21 3.36 6.29 11.71
CA PHE A 21 3.17 7.73 11.52
C PHE A 21 4.48 8.49 11.57
N GLU A 22 5.34 8.15 12.53
CA GLU A 22 6.65 8.77 12.66
C GLU A 22 7.47 8.58 11.38
N PHE A 23 7.57 7.36 10.86
CA PHE A 23 8.29 7.08 9.63
C PHE A 23 7.73 7.86 8.43
N VAL A 24 6.40 7.84 8.25
CA VAL A 24 5.73 8.56 7.15
C VAL A 24 5.95 10.07 7.26
N ILE A 25 5.85 10.66 8.44
CA ILE A 25 6.04 12.10 8.65
C ILE A 25 7.52 12.48 8.49
N GLN A 26 8.45 11.67 9.00
CA GLN A 26 9.88 11.89 8.85
C GLN A 26 10.31 11.83 7.37
N ASN A 27 9.72 10.93 6.59
CA ASN A 27 10.05 10.69 5.19
C ASN A 27 8.99 11.19 4.20
N LEU A 28 8.12 12.12 4.62
CA LEU A 28 6.92 12.47 3.84
C LEU A 28 7.27 12.94 2.44
N LYS A 29 8.16 13.93 2.32
CA LYS A 29 8.55 14.52 1.03
C LYS A 29 9.19 13.48 0.08
N PRO A 30 10.27 12.77 0.44
CA PRO A 30 10.88 11.80 -0.47
C PRO A 30 9.94 10.64 -0.81
N LEU A 31 9.16 10.13 0.15
CA LEU A 31 8.23 9.03 -0.07
C LEU A 31 7.06 9.43 -1.00
N MET A 32 6.48 10.62 -0.79
CA MET A 32 5.41 11.14 -1.66
C MET A 32 5.91 11.42 -3.08
N VAL A 33 7.11 11.98 -3.24
CA VAL A 33 7.71 12.20 -4.55
C VAL A 33 7.98 10.87 -5.26
N ALA A 34 8.53 9.88 -4.56
CA ALA A 34 8.74 8.54 -5.13
C ALA A 34 7.41 7.90 -5.58
N LEU A 35 6.38 7.95 -4.75
CA LEU A 35 5.05 7.44 -5.10
C LEU A 35 4.45 8.17 -6.30
N LEU A 36 4.53 9.50 -6.34
CA LEU A 36 3.96 10.28 -7.43
C LEU A 36 4.72 10.06 -8.75
N CYS A 37 6.04 9.95 -8.72
CA CYS A 37 6.83 9.71 -9.92
C CYS A 37 6.66 8.28 -10.45
N ILE A 38 6.55 7.29 -9.57
CA ILE A 38 6.57 5.86 -9.95
C ILE A 38 5.15 5.31 -10.12
N ALA A 39 4.28 5.47 -9.12
CA ALA A 39 2.90 4.96 -9.16
C ALA A 39 1.91 5.97 -9.78
N GLY A 40 2.26 7.26 -9.81
CA GLY A 40 1.41 8.34 -10.29
C GLY A 40 0.99 8.23 -11.76
N PRO A 41 1.86 7.87 -12.73
CA PRO A 41 1.44 7.71 -14.11
C PRO A 41 0.32 6.68 -14.29
N ALA A 42 0.44 5.51 -13.66
CA ALA A 42 -0.61 4.49 -13.67
C ALA A 42 -1.88 4.96 -12.93
N ALA A 43 -1.71 5.65 -11.79
CA ALA A 43 -2.83 6.20 -11.02
C ALA A 43 -3.60 7.28 -11.80
N LEU A 44 -2.91 8.09 -12.60
CA LEU A 44 -3.49 9.13 -13.42
C LEU A 44 -4.36 8.50 -14.51
N VAL A 45 -3.85 7.51 -15.22
CA VAL A 45 -4.63 6.78 -16.24
C VAL A 45 -5.84 6.08 -15.61
N ALA A 46 -5.66 5.42 -14.47
CA ALA A 46 -6.77 4.84 -13.71
C ALA A 46 -7.82 5.89 -13.33
N GLY A 47 -7.38 7.07 -12.89
CA GLY A 47 -8.25 8.17 -12.50
C GLY A 47 -9.05 8.77 -13.65
N ILE A 48 -8.47 8.89 -14.85
CA ILE A 48 -9.20 9.30 -16.05
C ILE A 48 -10.35 8.32 -16.34
N PHE A 49 -10.05 7.02 -16.37
CA PHE A 49 -11.06 6.00 -16.62
C PHE A 49 -12.11 5.93 -15.51
N ASN A 50 -11.70 6.10 -14.24
CA ASN A 50 -12.61 6.22 -13.11
C ASN A 50 -13.60 7.38 -13.30
N GLY A 51 -13.10 8.56 -13.68
CA GLY A 51 -13.94 9.74 -13.90
C GLY A 51 -14.90 9.59 -15.08
N ILE A 52 -14.45 8.97 -16.19
CA ILE A 52 -15.31 8.64 -17.34
C ILE A 52 -16.39 7.63 -16.91
N TYR A 53 -16.00 6.57 -16.21
CA TYR A 53 -16.92 5.55 -15.70
C TYR A 53 -18.00 6.18 -14.80
N GLN A 54 -17.61 7.03 -13.86
CA GLN A 54 -18.54 7.73 -12.98
C GLN A 54 -19.46 8.70 -13.73
N SER A 55 -18.93 9.43 -14.72
CA SER A 55 -19.76 10.31 -15.56
C SER A 55 -20.87 9.54 -16.29
N ASN A 56 -20.55 8.35 -16.82
CA ASN A 56 -21.53 7.49 -17.49
C ASN A 56 -22.54 6.88 -16.50
N MET A 57 -22.09 6.53 -15.30
CA MET A 57 -22.96 5.97 -14.26
C MET A 57 -23.97 7.02 -13.75
N PHE A 58 -23.51 8.25 -13.47
CA PHE A 58 -24.36 9.32 -12.95
C PHE A 58 -25.34 9.87 -14.00
N SER A 59 -24.96 9.91 -15.28
CA SER A 59 -25.89 10.31 -16.34
C SER A 59 -27.05 9.33 -16.50
N THR A 60 -26.79 8.03 -16.31
CA THR A 60 -27.81 6.98 -16.38
C THR A 60 -28.75 7.01 -15.16
N LEU A 61 -28.21 7.29 -13.97
CA LEU A 61 -29.02 7.46 -12.75
C LEU A 61 -30.00 8.63 -12.85
N GLY A 62 -29.63 9.74 -13.50
CA GLY A 62 -30.52 10.87 -13.73
C GLY A 62 -31.61 10.64 -14.79
N GLN A 63 -31.49 9.59 -15.62
CA GLN A 63 -32.43 9.27 -16.70
C GLN A 63 -33.35 8.08 -16.39
N ASN A 64 -32.96 7.19 -15.47
CA ASN A 64 -33.72 6.00 -15.11
C ASN A 64 -34.92 6.30 -14.19
N ASN A 65 -35.99 6.87 -14.77
CA ASN A 65 -37.31 6.98 -14.13
C ASN A 65 -38.21 5.74 -14.36
N ALA A 66 -37.72 4.71 -15.05
CA ALA A 66 -38.51 3.53 -15.41
C ALA A 66 -38.23 2.35 -14.47
N GLY A 67 -39.18 2.06 -13.56
CA GLY A 67 -39.13 0.86 -12.71
C GLY A 67 -39.44 -0.42 -13.51
N GLY A 68 -38.62 -1.47 -13.36
CA GLY A 68 -38.88 -2.81 -13.93
C GLY A 68 -37.64 -3.69 -14.07
N ALA A 69 -37.82 -4.98 -14.34
CA ALA A 69 -36.71 -5.93 -14.53
C ALA A 69 -35.81 -5.57 -15.74
N LEU A 70 -36.37 -4.92 -16.77
CA LEU A 70 -35.63 -4.46 -17.94
C LEU A 70 -34.68 -3.29 -17.61
N SER A 71 -35.05 -2.40 -16.67
CA SER A 71 -34.16 -1.33 -16.21
C SER A 71 -33.07 -1.82 -15.27
N ALA A 72 -33.28 -2.93 -14.56
CA ALA A 72 -32.21 -3.61 -13.81
C ALA A 72 -31.15 -4.23 -14.73
N ILE A 73 -31.56 -4.87 -15.83
CA ILE A 73 -30.64 -5.43 -16.85
C ILE A 73 -29.91 -4.30 -17.60
N ALA A 74 -30.61 -3.22 -17.96
CA ALA A 74 -29.98 -2.04 -18.54
C ALA A 74 -29.00 -1.37 -17.55
N GLY A 75 -29.32 -1.35 -16.25
CA GLY A 75 -28.42 -0.88 -15.20
C GLY A 75 -27.11 -1.67 -15.13
N LEU A 76 -27.17 -3.01 -15.23
CA LEU A 76 -25.99 -3.88 -15.24
C LEU A 76 -25.08 -3.64 -16.46
N ASN A 77 -25.66 -3.43 -17.65
CA ASN A 77 -24.90 -3.08 -18.85
C ASN A 77 -24.17 -1.73 -18.73
N ASN A 78 -24.72 -0.80 -17.95
CA ASN A 78 -24.08 0.49 -17.68
C ASN A 78 -22.95 0.42 -16.64
N VAL A 79 -22.85 -0.69 -15.88
CA VAL A 79 -21.76 -0.92 -14.91
C VAL A 79 -20.55 -1.56 -15.60
N PHE A 80 -20.74 -2.61 -16.39
CA PHE A 80 -19.63 -3.36 -17.03
C PHE A 80 -19.21 -2.78 -18.38
N THR A 81 -18.82 -1.50 -18.38
CA THR A 81 -18.38 -0.79 -19.59
C THR A 81 -16.86 -0.90 -19.81
N ILE A 82 -16.37 -0.63 -21.03
CA ILE A 82 -14.92 -0.64 -21.32
C ILE A 82 -14.11 0.27 -20.35
N PRO A 83 -14.55 1.49 -20.00
CA PRO A 83 -13.88 2.31 -19.00
C PRO A 83 -13.77 1.66 -17.62
N TYR A 84 -14.74 0.84 -17.20
CA TYR A 84 -14.68 0.12 -15.93
C TYR A 84 -13.54 -0.89 -15.89
N PHE A 85 -13.39 -1.70 -16.95
CA PHE A 85 -12.30 -2.69 -17.01
C PHE A 85 -10.93 -2.01 -17.08
N LEU A 86 -10.80 -0.93 -17.87
CA LEU A 86 -9.56 -0.16 -17.94
C LEU A 86 -9.23 0.48 -16.59
N PHE A 87 -10.22 1.07 -15.91
CA PHE A 87 -10.06 1.58 -14.55
C PHE A 87 -9.50 0.51 -13.61
N ILE A 88 -10.10 -0.68 -13.57
CA ILE A 88 -9.65 -1.76 -12.68
C ILE A 88 -8.22 -2.19 -12.99
N VAL A 89 -7.88 -2.41 -14.27
CA VAL A 89 -6.55 -2.87 -14.66
C VAL A 89 -5.48 -1.85 -14.27
N PHE A 90 -5.70 -0.57 -14.54
CA PHE A 90 -4.75 0.48 -14.18
C PHE A 90 -4.71 0.75 -12.67
N LEU A 91 -5.85 0.61 -11.97
CA LEU A 91 -5.90 0.73 -10.52
C LEU A 91 -5.10 -0.41 -9.85
N LEU A 92 -5.27 -1.65 -10.32
CA LEU A 92 -4.51 -2.79 -9.83
C LEU A 92 -3.02 -2.59 -10.08
N ALA A 93 -2.63 -2.23 -11.30
CA ALA A 93 -1.22 -1.94 -11.62
C ALA A 93 -0.66 -0.83 -10.72
N SER A 94 -1.37 0.28 -10.56
CA SER A 94 -0.96 1.38 -9.69
C SER A 94 -0.84 0.96 -8.22
N SER A 95 -1.76 0.13 -7.71
CA SER A 95 -1.72 -0.37 -6.33
C SER A 95 -0.51 -1.27 -6.05
N VAL A 96 -0.14 -2.12 -7.01
CA VAL A 96 1.05 -2.98 -6.93
C VAL A 96 2.30 -2.12 -6.94
N VAL A 97 2.40 -1.20 -7.89
CA VAL A 97 3.54 -0.28 -8.02
C VAL A 97 3.70 0.55 -6.75
N ALA A 98 2.61 1.11 -6.20
CA ALA A 98 2.64 1.89 -4.97
C ALA A 98 3.13 1.08 -3.76
N SER A 99 2.66 -0.16 -3.63
CA SER A 99 3.09 -1.05 -2.55
C SER A 99 4.57 -1.40 -2.69
N LEU A 100 5.04 -1.74 -3.88
CA LEU A 100 6.44 -2.00 -4.16
C LEU A 100 7.32 -0.77 -3.94
N THR A 101 6.85 0.43 -4.28
CA THR A 101 7.57 1.68 -4.04
C THR A 101 7.78 1.89 -2.54
N VAL A 102 6.73 1.75 -1.71
CA VAL A 102 6.84 1.93 -0.26
C VAL A 102 7.76 0.87 0.35
N TYR A 103 7.61 -0.40 -0.05
CA TYR A 103 8.43 -1.48 0.50
C TYR A 103 9.90 -1.35 0.08
N SER A 104 10.16 -1.06 -1.19
CA SER A 104 11.51 -0.82 -1.70
C SER A 104 12.16 0.40 -1.03
N TYR A 105 11.40 1.47 -0.78
CA TYR A 105 11.89 2.63 -0.05
C TYR A 105 12.35 2.25 1.37
N ILE A 106 11.54 1.48 2.11
CA ILE A 106 11.88 1.06 3.48
C ILE A 106 13.08 0.10 3.49
N LEU A 107 13.18 -0.80 2.51
CA LEU A 107 14.33 -1.70 2.38
C LEU A 107 15.63 -0.96 2.05
N ILE A 108 15.59 0.02 1.14
CA ILE A 108 16.75 0.86 0.83
C ILE A 108 17.13 1.72 2.06
N TYR A 109 16.15 2.21 2.80
CA TYR A 109 16.38 2.91 4.07
C TYR A 109 17.09 2.02 5.11
N GLU A 110 16.76 0.73 5.15
CA GLU A 110 17.46 -0.27 5.97
C GLU A 110 18.93 -0.44 5.51
N GLU A 111 19.14 -0.66 4.22
CA GLU A 111 20.47 -0.88 3.61
C GLU A 111 21.42 0.30 3.83
N GLN A 112 20.89 1.52 3.88
CA GLN A 112 21.65 2.75 4.12
C GLN A 112 21.86 3.05 5.63
N GLY A 113 21.51 2.12 6.53
CA GLY A 113 21.73 2.26 7.97
C GLY A 113 20.90 3.39 8.61
N GLY A 114 19.79 3.78 7.99
CA GLY A 114 18.95 4.88 8.44
C GLY A 114 19.54 6.28 8.23
N ASN A 115 20.68 6.39 7.54
CA ASN A 115 21.18 7.65 7.04
C ASN A 115 20.44 8.01 5.75
N THR A 116 19.93 9.24 5.69
CA THR A 116 19.11 9.77 4.61
C THR A 116 19.93 10.68 3.67
N PRO A 117 20.84 10.20 2.80
CA PRO A 117 20.94 10.85 1.51
C PRO A 117 19.55 10.76 0.86
N ALA A 118 19.16 11.78 0.09
CA ALA A 118 17.90 11.76 -0.62
C ALA A 118 17.80 10.52 -1.51
N ILE A 119 16.99 9.52 -1.12
CA ILE A 119 16.77 8.31 -1.91
C ILE A 119 16.17 8.75 -3.25
N ALA A 120 16.94 8.58 -4.31
CA ALA A 120 16.53 9.00 -5.64
C ALA A 120 15.38 8.09 -6.13
N PRO A 121 14.31 8.64 -6.72
CA PRO A 121 13.24 7.84 -7.30
C PRO A 121 13.73 6.79 -8.31
N ALA A 122 14.84 7.06 -9.00
CA ALA A 122 15.45 6.13 -9.94
C ALA A 122 15.94 4.82 -9.29
N GLN A 123 16.51 4.88 -8.08
CA GLN A 123 16.97 3.67 -7.37
C GLN A 123 15.79 2.79 -6.96
N ILE A 124 14.69 3.43 -6.52
CA ILE A 124 13.46 2.73 -6.18
C ILE A 124 12.84 2.11 -7.43
N TRP A 125 12.83 2.84 -8.55
CA TRP A 125 12.31 2.37 -9.82
C TRP A 125 13.03 1.12 -10.32
N GLU A 126 14.35 1.03 -10.17
CA GLU A 126 15.12 -0.16 -10.57
C GLU A 126 14.65 -1.43 -9.86
N ARG A 127 14.42 -1.34 -8.54
CA ARG A 127 13.88 -2.44 -7.75
C ARG A 127 12.42 -2.75 -8.11
N VAL A 128 11.62 -1.72 -8.37
CA VAL A 128 10.20 -1.87 -8.75
C VAL A 128 10.06 -2.55 -10.11
N GLN A 129 10.76 -2.10 -11.15
CA GLN A 129 10.61 -2.63 -12.52
C GLN A 129 11.05 -4.10 -12.62
N GLY A 130 12.13 -4.48 -11.93
CA GLY A 130 12.60 -5.87 -11.92
C GLY A 130 11.64 -6.85 -11.25
N ASN A 131 10.78 -6.33 -10.36
CA ASN A 131 9.85 -7.12 -9.56
C ASN A 131 8.39 -6.99 -10.02
N LEU A 132 8.06 -5.98 -10.84
CA LEU A 132 6.69 -5.60 -11.17
C LEU A 132 5.85 -6.78 -11.68
N PHE A 133 6.34 -7.51 -12.67
CA PHE A 133 5.63 -8.64 -13.25
C PHE A 133 5.44 -9.80 -12.24
N LYS A 134 6.44 -10.05 -11.39
CA LYS A 134 6.36 -11.06 -10.33
C LYS A 134 5.23 -10.73 -9.35
N TYR A 135 5.17 -9.49 -8.86
CA TYR A 135 4.13 -9.10 -7.90
C TYR A 135 2.77 -8.85 -8.53
N LEU A 136 2.70 -8.50 -9.81
CA LEU A 136 1.44 -8.51 -10.55
C LEU A 136 0.88 -9.94 -10.61
N GLY A 137 1.74 -10.95 -10.86
CA GLY A 137 1.39 -12.36 -10.75
C GLY A 137 0.93 -12.76 -9.35
N PHE A 138 1.61 -12.29 -8.29
CA PHE A 138 1.17 -12.51 -6.91
C PHE A 138 -0.23 -11.92 -6.68
N THR A 139 -0.48 -10.71 -7.17
CA THR A 139 -1.79 -10.03 -7.04
C THR A 139 -2.90 -10.88 -7.65
N ILE A 140 -2.71 -11.35 -8.89
CA ILE A 140 -3.71 -12.14 -9.60
C ILE A 140 -3.96 -13.47 -8.89
N ALA A 141 -2.89 -14.15 -8.44
CA ALA A 141 -3.01 -15.40 -7.67
C ALA A 141 -3.75 -15.19 -6.34
N LEU A 142 -3.45 -14.11 -5.62
CA LEU A 142 -4.13 -13.76 -4.37
C LEU A 142 -5.60 -13.42 -4.59
N LEU A 143 -5.92 -12.65 -5.64
CA LEU A 143 -7.30 -12.33 -5.99
C LEU A 143 -8.09 -13.60 -6.26
N PHE A 144 -7.54 -14.53 -7.05
CA PHE A 144 -8.18 -15.81 -7.31
C PHE A 144 -8.40 -16.61 -6.01
N LEU A 145 -7.38 -16.73 -5.15
CA LEU A 145 -7.49 -17.43 -3.87
C LEU A 145 -8.54 -16.81 -2.95
N LEU A 146 -8.58 -15.47 -2.85
CA LEU A 146 -9.54 -14.77 -2.00
C LEU A 146 -10.97 -14.88 -2.53
N VAL A 147 -11.16 -14.84 -3.85
CA VAL A 147 -12.47 -15.08 -4.48
C VAL A 147 -12.94 -16.49 -4.20
N VAL A 148 -12.10 -17.51 -4.42
CA VAL A 148 -12.43 -18.91 -4.11
C VAL A 148 -12.76 -19.07 -2.63
N ALA A 149 -11.96 -18.50 -1.72
CA ALA A 149 -12.23 -18.56 -0.29
C ALA A 149 -13.59 -17.92 0.06
N ALA A 150 -13.90 -16.75 -0.53
CA ALA A 150 -15.15 -16.03 -0.31
C ALA A 150 -16.38 -16.79 -0.84
N LEU A 151 -16.23 -17.56 -1.92
CA LEU A 151 -17.30 -18.43 -2.44
C LEU A 151 -17.68 -19.53 -1.45
N PHE A 152 -16.71 -20.05 -0.69
CA PHE A 152 -16.99 -21.03 0.36
C PHE A 152 -17.57 -20.37 1.61
N LEU A 153 -16.90 -19.34 2.17
CA LEU A 153 -17.37 -18.56 3.32
C LEU A 153 -16.60 -17.23 3.45
N ILE A 154 -17.22 -16.21 4.04
CA ILE A 154 -16.55 -14.90 4.31
C ILE A 154 -15.43 -15.02 5.34
N ILE A 155 -15.59 -15.87 6.37
CA ILE A 155 -14.62 -15.99 7.48
C ILE A 155 -13.24 -16.48 6.99
N PRO A 156 -13.12 -17.56 6.19
CA PRO A 156 -11.85 -17.97 5.57
C PRO A 156 -11.21 -16.88 4.70
N ALA A 157 -12.01 -16.11 3.96
CA ALA A 157 -11.48 -15.02 3.13
C ALA A 157 -10.85 -13.92 3.99
N ILE A 158 -11.48 -13.52 5.10
CA ILE A 158 -10.90 -12.56 6.04
C ILE A 158 -9.62 -13.10 6.66
N TYR A 159 -9.62 -14.37 7.09
CA TYR A 159 -8.43 -15.01 7.66
C TYR A 159 -7.25 -14.95 6.68
N LEU A 160 -7.45 -15.40 5.43
CA LEU A 160 -6.41 -15.39 4.40
C LEU A 160 -6.00 -13.98 3.99
N GLY A 161 -6.92 -13.01 3.93
CA GLY A 161 -6.61 -11.62 3.62
C GLY A 161 -5.64 -11.00 4.65
N VAL A 162 -5.83 -11.31 5.94
CA VAL A 162 -4.92 -10.86 7.00
C VAL A 162 -3.56 -11.56 6.91
N VAL A 163 -3.53 -12.88 6.68
CA VAL A 163 -2.28 -13.64 6.51
C VAL A 163 -1.47 -13.09 5.33
N PHE A 164 -2.12 -12.94 4.18
CA PHE A 164 -1.46 -12.51 2.94
C PHE A 164 -1.26 -11.01 2.83
N SER A 165 -1.71 -10.21 3.79
CA SER A 165 -1.30 -8.79 3.88
C SER A 165 0.22 -8.61 3.90
N LEU A 166 0.96 -9.59 4.42
CA LEU A 166 2.41 -9.59 4.54
C LEU A 166 3.14 -10.11 3.29
N ILE A 167 2.42 -10.68 2.31
CA ILE A 167 3.04 -11.50 1.27
C ILE A 167 3.99 -10.73 0.35
N TYR A 168 3.73 -9.45 0.13
CA TYR A 168 4.60 -8.63 -0.72
C TYR A 168 5.91 -8.29 -0.01
N ILE A 169 5.86 -7.84 1.24
CA ILE A 169 7.09 -7.51 1.99
C ILE A 169 7.92 -8.77 2.27
N VAL A 170 7.27 -9.88 2.60
CA VAL A 170 7.92 -11.20 2.76
C VAL A 170 8.62 -11.60 1.46
N GLY A 171 7.89 -11.63 0.34
CA GLY A 171 8.46 -12.02 -0.95
C GLY A 171 9.58 -11.10 -1.41
N LEU A 172 9.48 -9.80 -1.11
CA LEU A 172 10.42 -8.79 -1.61
C LEU A 172 11.71 -8.79 -0.81
N ARG A 173 11.61 -8.83 0.52
CA ARG A 173 12.77 -8.81 1.40
C ARG A 173 13.52 -10.14 1.40
N GLU A 174 12.79 -11.24 1.42
CA GLU A 174 13.38 -12.59 1.50
C GLU A 174 13.64 -13.20 0.10
N ASN A 175 13.34 -12.45 -0.97
CA ASN A 175 13.48 -12.85 -2.36
C ASN A 175 12.82 -14.21 -2.69
N LEU A 176 11.64 -14.46 -2.12
CA LEU A 176 10.92 -15.74 -2.22
C LEU A 176 9.97 -15.78 -3.42
N GLY A 177 9.68 -16.99 -3.91
CA GLY A 177 8.57 -17.23 -4.84
C GLY A 177 7.20 -17.16 -4.16
N PHE A 178 6.11 -17.26 -4.93
CA PHE A 178 4.74 -17.14 -4.40
C PHE A 178 4.41 -18.19 -3.33
N GLY A 179 4.67 -19.48 -3.63
CA GLY A 179 4.41 -20.59 -2.73
C GLY A 179 5.18 -20.49 -1.41
N ASP A 180 6.48 -20.17 -1.49
CA ASP A 180 7.33 -20.03 -0.31
C ASP A 180 6.95 -18.80 0.51
N SER A 181 6.57 -17.71 -0.15
CA SER A 181 6.06 -16.50 0.50
C SER A 181 4.76 -16.78 1.28
N MET A 182 3.84 -17.58 0.72
CA MET A 182 2.63 -17.99 1.44
C MET A 182 2.96 -18.80 2.70
N ARG A 183 3.83 -19.81 2.59
CA ARG A 183 4.27 -20.63 3.74
C ARG A 183 4.90 -19.75 4.82
N ARG A 184 5.74 -18.81 4.40
CA ARG A 184 6.39 -17.84 5.29
C ARG A 184 5.39 -16.90 5.97
N CYS A 185 4.36 -16.42 5.28
CA CYS A 185 3.29 -15.63 5.90
C CYS A 185 2.56 -16.41 7.01
N PHE A 186 2.21 -17.68 6.78
CA PHE A 186 1.59 -18.52 7.81
C PHE A 186 2.52 -18.72 9.01
N TYR A 187 3.80 -18.99 8.78
CA TYR A 187 4.80 -19.13 9.83
C TYR A 187 4.89 -17.86 10.70
N LEU A 188 5.04 -16.70 10.08
CA LEU A 188 5.21 -15.43 10.79
C LEU A 188 3.97 -15.03 11.60
N ILE A 189 2.77 -15.24 11.06
CA ILE A 189 1.53 -14.73 11.67
C ILE A 189 0.94 -15.63 12.76
N THR A 190 1.44 -16.86 12.90
CA THR A 190 1.00 -17.82 13.92
C THR A 190 0.98 -17.11 15.30
N ASP A 191 -0.01 -17.38 16.16
CA ASP A 191 -0.22 -16.76 17.49
C ASP A 191 -0.42 -15.23 17.54
N LYS A 192 -0.26 -14.51 16.43
CA LYS A 192 -0.34 -13.03 16.36
C LYS A 192 -1.33 -12.53 15.33
N TRP A 193 -2.18 -13.40 14.78
CA TRP A 193 -3.21 -13.06 13.80
C TRP A 193 -4.09 -11.89 14.22
N TRP A 194 -4.63 -11.90 15.45
CA TRP A 194 -5.47 -10.80 15.97
C TRP A 194 -4.73 -9.46 16.06
N SER A 195 -3.41 -9.49 16.34
CA SER A 195 -2.59 -8.28 16.40
C SER A 195 -2.34 -7.71 15.01
N THR A 196 -2.15 -8.57 13.99
CA THR A 196 -2.05 -8.16 12.59
C THR A 196 -3.39 -7.63 12.08
N PHE A 197 -4.48 -8.35 12.34
CA PHE A 197 -5.84 -7.96 11.96
C PHE A 197 -6.20 -6.59 12.54
N GLY A 198 -6.06 -6.41 13.85
CA GLY A 198 -6.36 -5.13 14.49
C GLY A 198 -5.54 -3.97 13.93
N LEU A 199 -4.27 -4.21 13.58
CA LEU A 199 -3.39 -3.18 13.03
C LEU A 199 -3.82 -2.80 11.61
N VAL A 200 -4.06 -3.80 10.75
CA VAL A 200 -4.54 -3.58 9.38
C VAL A 200 -5.88 -2.84 9.40
N VAL A 201 -6.82 -3.25 10.26
CA VAL A 201 -8.13 -2.60 10.40
C VAL A 201 -7.97 -1.15 10.86
N VAL A 202 -7.28 -0.89 11.97
CA VAL A 202 -7.15 0.47 12.51
C VAL A 202 -6.44 1.40 11.51
N ILE A 203 -5.35 0.95 10.91
CA ILE A 203 -4.62 1.76 9.93
C ILE A 203 -5.45 1.95 8.65
N SER A 204 -6.21 0.95 8.20
CA SER A 204 -7.10 1.09 7.04
C SER A 204 -8.23 2.09 7.28
N ILE A 205 -8.77 2.17 8.50
CA ILE A 205 -9.77 3.19 8.86
C ILE A 205 -9.15 4.58 8.79
N ILE A 206 -7.96 4.77 9.38
CA ILE A 206 -7.27 6.07 9.36
C ILE A 206 -6.91 6.46 7.92
N GLN A 207 -6.36 5.53 7.14
CA GLN A 207 -6.09 5.72 5.72
C GLN A 207 -7.38 6.12 4.98
N SER A 208 -8.51 5.46 5.24
CA SER A 208 -9.77 5.75 4.56
C SER A 208 -10.27 7.16 4.86
N ILE A 209 -10.17 7.62 6.11
CA ILE A 209 -10.51 8.99 6.51
C ILE A 209 -9.66 10.01 5.73
N ILE A 210 -8.35 9.78 5.64
CA ILE A 210 -7.43 10.63 4.86
C ILE A 210 -7.79 10.57 3.36
N GLY A 211 -8.07 9.37 2.85
CA GLY A 211 -8.45 9.13 1.46
C GLY A 211 -9.75 9.82 1.05
N TYR A 212 -10.74 9.91 1.96
CA TYR A 212 -12.01 10.58 1.69
C TYR A 212 -11.85 12.06 1.35
N VAL A 213 -10.83 12.74 1.87
CA VAL A 213 -10.53 14.13 1.51
C VAL A 213 -10.33 14.27 0.00
N PHE A 214 -9.66 13.31 -0.62
CA PHE A 214 -9.43 13.30 -2.07
C PHE A 214 -10.66 12.90 -2.88
N GLN A 215 -11.66 12.29 -2.25
CA GLN A 215 -12.93 11.95 -2.90
C GLN A 215 -13.94 13.11 -2.91
N ILE A 216 -13.67 14.21 -2.18
CA ILE A 216 -14.56 15.38 -2.14
C ILE A 216 -14.85 15.94 -3.54
N PRO A 217 -13.86 16.17 -4.44
CA PRO A 217 -14.14 16.66 -5.79
C PRO A 217 -15.07 15.72 -6.58
N THR A 218 -14.89 14.41 -6.42
CA THR A 218 -15.75 13.38 -7.01
C THR A 218 -17.17 13.46 -6.48
N GLY A 219 -17.34 13.65 -5.16
CA GLY A 219 -18.65 13.84 -4.54
C GLY A 219 -19.35 15.12 -5.02
N ILE A 220 -18.63 16.23 -5.13
CA ILE A 220 -19.16 17.49 -5.69
C ILE A 220 -19.60 17.28 -7.14
N PHE A 221 -18.77 16.62 -7.96
CA PHE A 221 -19.10 16.29 -9.34
C PHE A 221 -20.39 15.45 -9.43
N ALA A 222 -20.52 14.43 -8.57
CA ALA A 222 -21.71 13.60 -8.50
C ALA A 222 -22.97 14.43 -8.15
N LEU A 223 -22.89 15.34 -7.19
CA LEU A 223 -23.99 16.23 -6.83
C LEU A 223 -24.38 17.16 -7.99
N LEU A 224 -23.40 17.80 -8.64
CA LEU A 224 -23.65 18.69 -9.78
C LEU A 224 -24.32 17.96 -10.96
N LYS A 225 -23.95 16.70 -11.20
CA LYS A 225 -24.63 15.82 -12.18
C LYS A 225 -26.05 15.47 -11.75
N ALA A 226 -26.26 15.13 -10.47
CA ALA A 226 -27.57 14.76 -9.95
C ALA A 226 -28.58 15.91 -10.03
N PHE A 227 -28.14 17.15 -9.77
CA PHE A 227 -28.97 18.35 -9.90
C PHE A 227 -29.06 18.89 -11.34
N GLN A 228 -28.53 18.16 -12.33
CA GLN A 228 -28.53 18.56 -13.75
C GLN A 228 -27.89 19.94 -14.00
N VAL A 229 -26.99 20.38 -13.11
CA VAL A 229 -26.20 21.62 -13.27
C VAL A 229 -25.12 21.43 -14.34
N LEU A 230 -24.60 20.21 -14.46
CA LEU A 230 -23.64 19.82 -15.47
C LEU A 230 -24.29 18.95 -16.55
N ASP A 231 -24.02 19.28 -17.81
CA ASP A 231 -24.47 18.48 -18.96
C ASP A 231 -24.00 17.03 -18.87
N ALA A 232 -24.77 16.11 -19.46
CA ALA A 232 -24.45 14.69 -19.53
C ALA A 232 -23.05 14.43 -20.13
N GLY A 233 -22.57 15.29 -21.03
CA GLY A 233 -21.27 15.20 -21.70
C GLY A 233 -20.06 15.75 -20.94
N SER A 234 -20.18 16.22 -19.69
CA SER A 234 -19.04 16.80 -18.91
C SER A 234 -18.03 15.75 -18.40
N THR A 235 -17.52 14.93 -19.31
CA THR A 235 -16.54 13.86 -19.06
C THR A 235 -15.20 14.39 -18.59
N VAL A 236 -14.81 15.61 -18.99
CA VAL A 236 -13.55 16.26 -18.57
C VAL A 236 -13.56 16.58 -17.08
N VAL A 237 -14.65 17.15 -16.57
CA VAL A 237 -14.79 17.48 -15.13
C VAL A 237 -14.79 16.20 -14.30
N GLY A 238 -15.49 15.17 -14.77
CA GLY A 238 -15.47 13.84 -14.16
C GLY A 238 -14.08 13.22 -14.15
N ALA A 239 -13.35 13.28 -15.27
CA ALA A 239 -11.97 12.79 -15.38
C ALA A 239 -11.03 13.49 -14.40
N ILE A 240 -11.10 14.82 -14.28
CA ILE A 240 -10.29 15.58 -13.32
C ILE A 240 -10.60 15.15 -11.88
N ALA A 241 -11.87 15.06 -11.52
CA ALA A 241 -12.28 14.60 -10.19
C ALA A 241 -11.81 13.16 -9.91
N GLY A 242 -11.95 12.27 -10.89
CA GLY A 242 -11.49 10.88 -10.82
C GLY A 242 -9.97 10.76 -10.66
N VAL A 243 -9.19 11.60 -11.35
CA VAL A 243 -7.73 11.69 -11.19
C VAL A 243 -7.36 12.12 -9.78
N ILE A 244 -7.95 13.20 -9.26
CA ILE A 244 -7.66 13.68 -7.91
C ILE A 244 -7.99 12.60 -6.87
N GLY A 245 -9.16 11.97 -6.98
CA GLY A 245 -9.57 10.90 -6.06
C GLY A 245 -8.65 9.69 -6.13
N THR A 246 -8.28 9.25 -7.32
CA THR A 246 -7.49 8.02 -7.50
C THR A 246 -6.02 8.23 -7.10
N VAL A 247 -5.39 9.32 -7.53
CA VAL A 247 -4.01 9.66 -7.13
C VAL A 247 -3.95 9.88 -5.62
N GLY A 248 -4.89 10.63 -5.05
CA GLY A 248 -4.97 10.85 -3.61
C GLY A 248 -5.11 9.56 -2.80
N GLN A 249 -5.88 8.60 -3.30
CA GLN A 249 -6.02 7.28 -2.68
C GLN A 249 -4.72 6.47 -2.72
N VAL A 250 -4.00 6.53 -3.85
CA VAL A 250 -2.68 5.88 -4.00
C VAL A 250 -1.66 6.51 -3.05
N LEU A 251 -1.63 7.83 -2.91
CA LEU A 251 -0.75 8.50 -1.95
C LEU A 251 -1.08 8.09 -0.51
N SER A 252 -2.38 8.03 -0.18
CA SER A 252 -2.84 7.63 1.15
C SER A 252 -2.48 6.18 1.50
N SER A 253 -2.35 5.30 0.49
CA SER A 253 -1.98 3.88 0.69
C SER A 253 -0.61 3.68 1.36
N CYS A 254 0.25 4.70 1.35
CA CYS A 254 1.55 4.62 2.02
C CYS A 254 1.44 4.29 3.51
N LEU A 255 0.38 4.73 4.20
CA LEU A 255 0.20 4.48 5.64
C LEU A 255 0.03 2.99 5.91
N LEU A 256 -0.90 2.35 5.21
CA LEU A 256 -1.16 0.92 5.39
C LEU A 256 0.03 0.08 4.96
N ASN A 257 0.65 0.43 3.84
CA ASN A 257 1.85 -0.26 3.39
C ASN A 257 2.98 -0.15 4.41
N THR A 258 3.24 1.04 4.95
CA THR A 258 4.26 1.23 6.00
C THR A 258 3.94 0.43 7.26
N ALA A 259 2.67 0.41 7.69
CA ALA A 259 2.23 -0.35 8.86
C ALA A 259 2.42 -1.86 8.69
N VAL A 260 2.11 -2.39 7.50
CA VAL A 260 2.34 -3.80 7.13
C VAL A 260 3.83 -4.14 7.19
N VAL A 261 4.70 -3.24 6.73
CA VAL A 261 6.16 -3.44 6.82
C VAL A 261 6.62 -3.51 8.28
N PHE A 262 6.23 -2.55 9.12
CA PHE A 262 6.58 -2.61 10.54
C PHE A 262 5.99 -3.82 11.25
N GLN A 263 4.80 -4.27 10.86
CA GLN A 263 4.22 -5.50 11.35
C GLN A 263 5.06 -6.71 10.94
N TYR A 264 5.54 -6.77 9.70
CA TYR A 264 6.45 -7.80 9.24
C TYR A 264 7.74 -7.83 10.06
N TYR A 265 8.43 -6.69 10.23
CA TYR A 265 9.66 -6.61 11.03
C TYR A 265 9.43 -7.04 12.49
N ASN A 266 8.29 -6.65 13.07
CA ASN A 266 7.91 -7.07 14.42
C ASN A 266 7.65 -8.59 14.53
N LEU A 267 7.04 -9.21 13.52
CA LEU A 267 6.80 -10.65 13.51
C LEU A 267 8.09 -11.46 13.32
N VAL A 268 8.98 -10.98 12.43
CA VAL A 268 10.32 -11.58 12.25
C VAL A 268 11.10 -11.51 13.56
N GLU A 269 11.14 -10.35 14.21
CA GLU A 269 11.87 -10.19 15.47
C GLU A 269 11.33 -11.12 16.56
N ARG A 270 10.00 -11.27 16.65
CA ARG A 270 9.36 -12.17 17.63
C ARG A 270 9.61 -13.65 17.37
N ARG A 271 9.69 -14.05 16.10
CA ARG A 271 9.86 -15.46 15.71
C ARG A 271 11.32 -15.89 15.71
N GLU A 272 12.23 -14.98 15.41
CA GLU A 272 13.62 -15.31 15.09
C GLU A 272 14.64 -14.59 15.99
N GLY A 273 14.24 -13.56 16.74
CA GLY A 273 15.16 -12.79 17.59
C GLY A 273 16.32 -12.13 16.82
N SER A 274 16.16 -11.96 15.51
CA SER A 274 17.23 -11.58 14.58
C SER A 274 17.95 -10.27 14.93
N GLY A 275 17.23 -9.30 15.48
CA GLY A 275 17.77 -8.00 15.90
C GLY A 275 18.54 -8.06 17.22
N ILE A 276 18.27 -9.04 18.08
CA ILE A 276 19.07 -9.33 19.29
C ILE A 276 20.36 -10.06 18.89
N VAL A 277 20.26 -11.06 18.00
CA VAL A 277 21.43 -11.79 17.49
C VAL A 277 22.40 -10.83 16.79
N GLY A 278 21.90 -10.00 15.87
CA GLY A 278 22.73 -9.00 15.20
C GLY A 278 23.31 -7.94 16.15
N ALA A 279 22.62 -7.59 17.24
CA ALA A 279 23.16 -6.69 18.25
C ALA A 279 24.26 -7.35 19.11
N ILE A 280 24.17 -8.65 19.38
CA ILE A 280 25.20 -9.42 20.08
C ILE A 280 26.46 -9.53 19.21
N ASP A 281 26.31 -9.80 17.91
CA ASP A 281 27.43 -9.85 16.97
C ASP A 281 28.13 -8.49 16.86
N ALA A 282 27.36 -7.39 16.88
CA ALA A 282 27.89 -6.03 16.85
C ALA A 282 28.71 -5.67 18.10
N ILE A 283 28.37 -6.22 19.28
CA ILE A 283 29.14 -6.04 20.52
C ILE A 283 30.53 -6.69 20.40
N GLY A 284 30.64 -7.80 19.67
CA GLY A 284 31.92 -8.49 19.43
C GLY A 284 32.84 -7.80 18.42
N THR A 285 32.31 -6.91 17.58
CA THR A 285 33.05 -6.19 16.52
C THR A 285 33.38 -4.74 16.84
N ALA A 286 32.85 -4.18 17.93
CA ALA A 286 33.23 -2.84 18.37
C ALA A 286 34.70 -2.88 18.82
N GLU A 287 35.61 -2.45 17.95
CA GLU A 287 37.03 -2.29 18.30
C GLU A 287 37.12 -1.49 19.60
N THR A 288 37.60 -2.15 20.65
CA THR A 288 38.02 -1.50 21.89
C THR A 288 38.94 -0.34 21.48
N PRO A 289 38.63 0.92 21.85
CA PRO A 289 39.54 2.02 21.58
C PRO A 289 40.87 1.62 22.20
N LYS A 290 41.92 1.47 21.37
CA LYS A 290 43.28 1.32 21.88
C LYS A 290 43.54 2.53 22.74
N ILE A 291 43.47 2.35 24.06
CA ILE A 291 43.91 3.36 25.03
C ILE A 291 45.37 3.59 24.67
N ALA A 292 45.65 4.69 23.99
CA ALA A 292 47.01 5.15 23.77
C ALA A 292 47.61 5.27 25.17
N ARG A 293 48.52 4.36 25.52
CA ARG A 293 49.32 4.52 26.74
C ARG A 293 50.01 5.86 26.57
N ARG A 294 49.63 6.82 27.40
CA ARG A 294 50.37 8.04 27.60
C ARG A 294 51.73 7.57 28.11
N GLU A 295 52.74 7.64 27.25
CA GLU A 295 54.13 7.54 27.70
C GLU A 295 54.32 8.69 28.68
N GLU A 296 54.51 8.34 29.95
CA GLU A 296 54.93 9.27 30.97
C GLU A 296 56.42 9.53 30.73
N ASP A 297 56.70 10.66 30.07
CA ASP A 297 58.05 11.22 29.99
C ASP A 297 58.50 11.59 31.42
N PHE A 298 59.50 10.86 31.92
CA PHE A 298 60.36 11.23 33.06
C PHE A 298 61.72 11.69 32.55
#